data_AF-A0A930AA94-F1
#
_entry.id   AF-A0A930AA94-F1
#
_cell.length_a   1.000
_cell.length_b   1.000
_cell.length_c   1.000
_cell.angle_alpha   90.00
_cell.angle_beta   90.00
_cell.angle_gamma   90.00
#
_symmetry.space_group_name_H-M   'P 1'
#
loop_
_entity.id
_entity.type
_entity.pdbx_description
1 polymer ?
#
loop_
_entity_poly.entity_id
_entity_poly.type
_entity_poly.pdbx_seq_one_letter_code
_entity_poly.pdbx_strand_id
1 'polypeptide(L)'
;IVIVGLTLVSLIGNTITVFDILRVIVIIVAIVAYWLAKDGIGEEGYVTNGKFHAWKELSGYDYKDDKKFFNLYLTSSSKKESTNIELVEYEFDQKADVLAFMKEKVGNKYKRMKK
;
A
#
# COMPACT_ATOMS: atom_id res chain seq x y z
N ILE A 1 -15.26 -0.47 6.75
CA ILE A 1 -16.00 0.52 7.58
C ILE A 1 -17.48 0.18 7.68
N VAL A 2 -18.20 -0.03 6.56
CA VAL A 2 -19.64 -0.39 6.57
C VAL A 2 -19.98 -1.64 7.40
N ILE A 3 -19.15 -2.68 7.32
CA ILE A 3 -19.34 -3.94 8.08
C ILE A 3 -19.23 -3.70 9.60
N VAL A 4 -18.30 -2.84 10.04
CA VAL A 4 -18.12 -2.49 11.47
C VAL A 4 -19.31 -1.68 11.98
N GLY A 5 -19.84 -0.77 11.15
CA GLY A 5 -21.04 -0.01 11.49
C GLY A 5 -22.28 -0.91 11.67
N LEU A 6 -22.46 -1.91 10.80
CA LEU A 6 -23.55 -2.87 10.90
C LEU A 6 -23.46 -3.75 12.15
N THR A 7 -22.26 -4.20 12.54
CA THR A 7 -22.08 -4.96 13.78
C THR A 7 -22.30 -4.11 15.03
N LEU A 8 -21.86 -2.84 15.04
CA LEU A 8 -22.12 -1.91 16.14
C LEU A 8 -23.62 -1.61 16.31
N VAL A 9 -24.36 -1.44 15.21
CA VAL A 9 -25.82 -1.25 15.25
C VAL A 9 -26.54 -2.50 15.78
N SER A 10 -26.06 -3.70 15.45
CA SER A 10 -26.63 -4.95 15.97
C SER A 10 -26.43 -5.16 17.49
N LEU A 11 -25.45 -4.46 18.09
CA LEU A 11 -25.18 -4.49 19.54
C LEU A 11 -26.16 -3.63 20.36
N ILE A 12 -26.89 -2.70 19.75
CA ILE A 12 -27.79 -1.76 20.45
C ILE A 12 -29.15 -2.42 20.76
N GLY A 13 -29.47 -3.57 20.15
CA GLY A 13 -30.79 -4.22 20.26
C GLY A 13 -30.81 -5.64 20.82
N ASN A 14 -29.66 -6.31 20.98
CA ASN A 14 -29.56 -7.70 21.45
C ASN A 14 -28.71 -7.83 22.72
N THR A 15 -29.02 -8.81 23.57
CA THR A 15 -28.13 -9.23 24.67
C THR A 15 -26.76 -9.59 24.12
N ILE A 16 -25.75 -8.81 24.50
CA ILE A 16 -24.37 -8.97 24.04
C ILE A 16 -23.89 -10.37 24.44
N THR A 17 -23.66 -11.24 23.45
CA THR A 17 -23.11 -12.57 23.70
C THR A 17 -21.58 -12.53 23.60
N VAL A 18 -20.90 -13.46 24.27
CA VAL A 18 -19.44 -13.62 24.17
C VAL A 18 -18.99 -13.80 22.72
N PHE A 19 -19.84 -14.38 21.87
CA PHE A 19 -19.60 -14.55 20.45
C PHE A 19 -19.54 -13.22 19.68
N ASP A 20 -20.35 -12.22 20.05
CA ASP A 20 -20.33 -10.90 19.43
C ASP A 20 -19.03 -10.15 19.74
N ILE A 21 -18.53 -10.26 20.97
CA ILE A 21 -17.25 -9.68 21.38
C ILE A 21 -16.09 -10.32 20.59
N LEU A 22 -16.06 -11.65 20.50
CA LEU A 22 -15.06 -12.38 19.69
C LEU A 22 -15.10 -11.94 18.22
N ARG A 23 -16.30 -11.78 17.65
CA ARG A 23 -16.46 -11.34 16.26
C ARG A 23 -15.89 -9.94 16.03
N VAL A 24 -16.13 -9.00 16.94
CA VAL A 24 -15.58 -7.64 16.85
C VAL A 24 -14.06 -7.68 16.91
N ILE A 25 -13.47 -8.49 17.81
CA ILE A 25 -12.01 -8.66 17.89
C ILE A 25 -11.44 -9.18 16.58
N VAL A 26 -12.04 -10.23 15.99
CA VAL A 26 -11.58 -10.79 14.71
C VAL A 26 -11.68 -9.77 13.58
N ILE A 27 -12.74 -8.97 13.53
CA ILE A 27 -12.91 -7.90 12.52
C ILE A 27 -11.81 -6.83 12.70
N ILE A 28 -11.51 -6.42 13.94
CA ILE A 28 -10.44 -5.45 14.21
C ILE A 28 -9.10 -6.01 13.73
N VAL A 29 -8.77 -7.26 14.08
CA VAL A 29 -7.53 -7.91 13.65
C VAL A 29 -7.45 -7.98 12.13
N ALA A 30 -8.55 -8.32 11.45
CA ALA A 30 -8.60 -8.38 9.99
C ALA A 30 -8.39 -6.99 9.35
N ILE A 31 -8.94 -5.92 9.95
CA ILE A 31 -8.72 -4.54 9.47
C ILE A 31 -7.27 -4.12 9.65
N VAL A 32 -6.67 -4.41 10.80
CA VAL A 32 -5.25 -4.11 11.05
C VAL A 32 -4.36 -4.90 10.10
N ALA A 33 -4.63 -6.19 9.90
CA ALA A 33 -3.90 -7.01 8.95
C ALA A 33 -4.05 -6.49 7.51
N TYR A 34 -5.24 -6.02 7.12
CA TYR A 34 -5.46 -5.37 5.83
C TYR A 34 -4.68 -4.06 5.69
N TRP A 35 -4.62 -3.25 6.75
CA TRP A 35 -3.82 -2.01 6.75
C TRP A 35 -2.33 -2.30 6.63
N LEU A 36 -1.83 -3.34 7.31
CA LEU A 36 -0.43 -3.77 7.22
C LEU A 36 -0.10 -4.41 5.87
N ALA A 37 -1.08 -5.03 5.21
CA ALA A 37 -0.94 -5.60 3.88
C ALA A 37 -1.12 -4.56 2.76
N LYS A 38 -1.47 -3.32 3.09
CA LYS A 38 -1.61 -2.26 2.09
C LYS A 38 -0.23 -1.91 1.55
N ASP A 39 -0.09 -1.98 0.24
CA ASP A 39 1.13 -1.61 -0.46
C ASP A 39 1.49 -0.15 -0.17
N GLY A 40 2.79 0.12 -0.03
CA GLY A 40 3.26 1.42 0.42
C GLY A 40 4.78 1.54 0.42
N ILE A 41 5.27 2.76 0.55
CA ILE A 41 6.69 3.09 0.67
C ILE A 41 7.02 3.47 2.12
N GLY A 42 8.18 3.02 2.59
CA GLY A 42 8.70 3.30 3.93
C GLY A 42 10.18 3.72 3.87
N GLU A 43 10.79 3.95 5.03
CA GLU A 43 12.16 4.46 5.10
C GLU A 43 13.19 3.47 4.55
N GLU A 44 13.02 2.18 4.83
CA GLU A 44 13.99 1.13 4.47
C GLU A 44 13.74 0.51 3.08
N GLY A 45 12.54 0.68 2.56
CA GLY A 45 12.12 0.04 1.32
C GLY A 45 10.64 0.27 1.02
N TYR A 46 10.09 -0.57 0.17
CA TYR A 46 8.69 -0.52 -0.20
C TYR A 46 8.06 -1.91 -0.11
N VAL A 47 6.75 -1.97 0.11
CA VAL A 47 5.99 -3.23 0.17
C VAL A 47 5.04 -3.24 -1.01
N THR A 48 5.11 -4.29 -1.82
CA THR A 48 4.20 -4.58 -2.92
C THR A 48 3.74 -6.03 -2.84
N ASN A 49 2.44 -6.29 -2.99
CA ASN A 49 1.85 -7.63 -2.90
C ASN A 49 2.31 -8.42 -1.65
N GLY A 50 2.48 -7.73 -0.51
CA GLY A 50 2.93 -8.32 0.75
C GLY A 50 4.40 -8.74 0.80
N LYS A 51 5.23 -8.36 -0.18
CA LYS A 51 6.69 -8.56 -0.16
C LYS A 51 7.40 -7.25 0.09
N PHE A 52 8.36 -7.28 1.01
CA PHE A 52 9.23 -6.14 1.27
C PHE A 52 10.42 -6.13 0.30
N HIS A 53 10.67 -4.98 -0.30
CA HIS A 53 11.75 -4.73 -1.24
C HIS A 53 12.61 -3.57 -0.75
N ALA A 54 13.90 -3.80 -0.54
CA ALA A 54 14.82 -2.77 -0.10
C ALA A 54 15.16 -1.79 -1.25
N TRP A 55 15.41 -0.52 -0.94
CA TRP A 55 15.76 0.50 -1.94
C TRP A 55 17.00 0.17 -2.79
N LYS A 56 17.89 -0.70 -2.28
CA LYS A 56 19.08 -1.20 -2.99
C LYS A 56 18.73 -2.04 -4.22
N GLU A 57 17.59 -2.73 -4.20
CA GLU A 57 17.13 -3.61 -5.29
C GLU A 57 16.39 -2.83 -6.39
N LEU A 58 16.01 -1.59 -6.09
CA LEU A 58 15.33 -0.70 -7.01
C LEU A 58 16.32 -0.15 -8.05
N SER A 59 16.06 -0.44 -9.31
CA SER A 59 16.84 -0.02 -10.48
C SER A 59 16.33 1.26 -11.14
N GLY A 60 15.04 1.58 -10.94
CA GLY A 60 14.40 2.79 -11.41
C GLY A 60 12.98 2.93 -10.90
N TYR A 61 12.43 4.14 -11.01
CA TYR A 61 11.00 4.38 -10.80
C TYR A 61 10.46 5.32 -11.88
N ASP A 62 9.17 5.18 -12.18
CA ASP A 62 8.39 6.09 -13.00
C ASP A 62 7.05 6.36 -12.32
N TYR A 63 6.33 7.37 -12.79
CA TYR A 63 4.99 7.65 -12.29
C TYR A 63 4.06 8.05 -13.42
N LYS A 64 2.78 7.75 -13.22
CA LYS A 64 1.71 8.17 -14.12
C LYS A 64 0.56 8.74 -13.33
N ASP A 65 0.16 9.93 -13.75
CA ASP A 65 -1.04 10.56 -13.24
C ASP A 65 -2.27 9.95 -13.90
N ASP A 66 -3.20 9.46 -13.09
CA ASP A 66 -4.57 9.21 -13.50
C ASP A 66 -5.49 10.29 -12.91
N LYS A 67 -6.76 10.33 -13.31
CA LYS A 67 -7.71 11.39 -12.92
C LYS A 67 -7.95 11.47 -11.42
N LYS A 68 -7.82 10.34 -10.71
CA LYS A 68 -8.17 10.22 -9.28
C LYS A 68 -7.04 9.64 -8.44
N PHE A 69 -6.11 8.93 -9.08
CA PHE A 69 -5.04 8.21 -8.42
C PHE A 69 -3.69 8.54 -9.07
N PHE A 70 -2.65 8.46 -8.27
CA PHE A 70 -1.26 8.57 -8.67
C PHE A 70 -0.64 7.16 -8.65
N ASN A 71 -0.22 6.67 -9.81
CA ASN A 71 0.38 5.35 -9.94
C ASN A 71 1.90 5.47 -9.98
N LEU A 72 2.56 4.88 -8.98
CA LEU A 72 4.01 4.77 -8.89
C LEU A 72 4.45 3.41 -9.44
N TYR A 73 5.29 3.42 -10.48
CA TYR A 73 5.89 2.23 -11.05
C TYR A 73 7.31 2.07 -10.52
N LEU A 74 7.56 0.96 -9.84
CA LEU A 74 8.84 0.60 -9.25
C LEU A 74 9.46 -0.52 -10.08
N THR A 75 10.71 -0.33 -10.50
CA THR A 75 11.42 -1.30 -11.34
C THR A 75 12.57 -1.91 -10.57
N SER A 76 12.48 -3.20 -10.27
CA SER A 76 13.58 -3.97 -9.69
C SER A 76 14.29 -4.79 -10.76
N SER A 77 15.62 -4.76 -10.76
CA SER A 77 16.44 -5.56 -11.67
C SER A 77 16.86 -6.83 -10.95
N SER A 78 16.15 -7.93 -11.20
CA SER A 78 16.59 -9.23 -10.70
C SER A 78 17.77 -9.73 -11.54
N LYS A 79 18.76 -10.40 -10.91
CA LYS A 79 19.92 -11.01 -11.60
C LYS A 79 19.52 -12.03 -12.69
N LYS A 80 18.26 -12.43 -12.76
CA LYS A 80 17.68 -13.29 -13.80
C LYS A 80 16.74 -12.46 -14.70
N GLU A 81 17.31 -11.79 -15.71
CA GLU A 81 16.77 -11.29 -17.01
C GLU A 81 15.35 -10.70 -17.14
N SER A 82 14.50 -10.73 -16.12
CA SER A 82 13.15 -10.18 -16.12
C SER A 82 13.14 -8.91 -15.28
N THR A 83 12.85 -7.80 -15.95
CA THR A 83 12.57 -6.53 -15.30
C THR A 83 11.21 -6.67 -14.61
N ASN A 84 11.18 -6.66 -13.27
CA ASN A 84 9.92 -6.73 -12.55
C ASN A 84 9.40 -5.29 -12.34
N ILE A 85 8.19 -5.04 -12.82
CA ILE A 85 7.52 -3.74 -12.70
C ILE A 85 6.39 -3.90 -11.70
N GLU A 86 6.53 -3.23 -10.56
CA GLU A 86 5.57 -3.25 -9.47
C GLU A 86 4.84 -1.90 -9.42
N LEU A 87 3.54 -1.93 -9.14
CA LEU A 87 2.70 -0.73 -9.11
C LEU A 87 2.24 -0.49 -7.68
N VAL A 88 2.37 0.76 -7.22
CA VAL A 88 1.79 1.24 -5.97
C VAL A 88 0.88 2.42 -6.27
N GLU A 89 -0.39 2.29 -5.90
CA GLU A 89 -1.40 3.32 -6.14
C GLU A 89 -1.56 4.20 -4.89
N TYR A 90 -1.49 5.52 -5.10
CA TYR A 90 -1.72 6.54 -4.09
C TYR A 90 -2.87 7.47 -4.50
N GLU A 91 -3.43 8.19 -3.53
CA GLU A 91 -4.34 9.30 -3.83
C GLU A 91 -3.57 10.47 -4.45
N PHE A 92 -4.23 11.21 -5.34
CA PHE A 92 -3.58 12.29 -6.09
C PHE A 92 -3.00 13.38 -5.18
N ASP A 93 -3.66 13.68 -4.06
CA ASP A 93 -3.23 14.69 -3.09
C ASP A 93 -1.88 14.34 -2.43
N GLN A 94 -1.55 13.04 -2.37
CA GLN A 94 -0.30 12.54 -1.77
C GLN A 94 0.88 12.59 -2.75
N LYS A 95 0.65 12.95 -4.01
CA LYS A 95 1.66 12.93 -5.07
C LYS A 95 2.91 13.74 -4.72
N ALA A 96 2.73 14.97 -4.21
CA ALA A 96 3.85 15.86 -3.93
C ALA A 96 4.78 15.27 -2.85
N ASP A 97 4.19 14.75 -1.77
CA ASP A 97 4.91 14.15 -0.66
C ASP A 97 5.60 12.85 -1.08
N VAL A 98 4.90 11.99 -1.83
CA VAL A 98 5.46 10.73 -2.35
C VAL A 98 6.63 10.98 -3.30
N LEU A 99 6.53 11.96 -4.21
CA LEU A 99 7.62 12.30 -5.13
C LEU A 99 8.81 12.93 -4.41
N ALA A 100 8.56 13.78 -3.41
CA ALA A 100 9.62 14.35 -2.57
C ALA A 100 10.37 13.24 -1.80
N PHE A 101 9.63 12.32 -1.19
CA PHE A 101 10.18 11.18 -0.48
C PHE A 101 10.99 10.24 -1.38
N MET A 102 10.47 9.92 -2.58
CA MET A 102 11.17 9.11 -3.57
C MET A 102 12.47 9.77 -4.04
N LYS A 103 12.45 11.09 -4.25
CA LYS A 103 13.64 11.85 -4.62
C LYS A 103 14.68 11.87 -3.49
N GLU A 104 14.25 11.95 -2.24
CA GLU A 104 15.14 11.88 -1.07
C GLU A 104 15.80 10.50 -0.94
N LYS A 105 15.01 9.42 -0.96
CA LYS A 105 15.51 8.06 -0.66
C LYS A 105 16.23 7.42 -1.85
N VAL A 106 15.73 7.63 -3.06
CA VAL A 106 16.20 6.92 -4.27
C VAL A 106 17.01 7.85 -5.19
N GLY A 107 16.95 9.17 -4.98
CA GLY A 107 17.71 10.14 -5.76
C GLY A 107 17.26 10.20 -7.23
N ASN A 108 18.24 10.33 -8.13
CA ASN A 108 18.03 10.50 -9.57
C ASN A 108 17.73 9.20 -10.34
N LYS A 109 17.26 8.13 -9.70
CA LYS A 109 16.85 6.90 -10.40
C LYS A 109 15.50 7.03 -11.12
N TYR A 110 14.96 8.25 -11.24
CA TYR A 110 13.80 8.51 -12.09
C TYR A 110 14.14 8.14 -13.54
N LYS A 111 13.36 7.21 -14.10
CA LYS A 111 13.50 6.78 -15.49
C LYS A 111 12.11 6.71 -16.09
N ARG A 112 11.84 7.60 -17.04
CA ARG A 112 10.60 7.58 -17.81
C ARG A 112 10.52 6.28 -18.61
N MET A 113 9.53 5.44 -18.31
CA MET A 113 9.25 4.25 -19.08
C MET A 113 8.74 4.66 -20.46
N LYS A 114 9.39 4.17 -21.52
CA LYS A 114 8.89 4.33 -22.89
C LYS A 114 7.74 3.35 -23.07
N LYS A 115 6.57 3.88 -23.45
CA LYS A 115 5.42 3.10 -23.91
C LYS A 115 5.78 2.25 -25.13
#